data_AF-A0A8H8RLI4-F1
#
_entry.id   AF-A0A8H8RLI4-F1
#
_cell.length_a   1.000
_cell.length_b   1.000
_cell.length_c   1.000
_cell.angle_alpha   90.00
_cell.angle_beta   90.00
_cell.angle_gamma   90.00
#
_symmetry.space_group_name_H-M   'P 1'
#
loop_
_entity.id
_entity.type
_entity.pdbx_description
1 polymer ?
#
loop_
_entity_poly.entity_id
_entity_poly.type
_entity_poly.pdbx_seq_one_letter_code
_entity_poly.pdbx_strand_id
1 'polypeptide(L)'
;MELAAFYDKNLLGTSRLKESIKATKEDWGSQYVVSAKTEVEGNIHTVRVPILDYELLVTRDPEIVKAMLSAQSSDYDISAIRANAFMPLLGEGIFTSVGQQW
;
A
#
# COMPACT_ATOMS: atom_id res chain seq x y z
N MET A 1 -1.77 19.51 -1.43
CA MET A 1 -1.23 18.43 -0.58
C MET A 1 0.05 17.96 -1.21
N GLU A 2 1.20 18.28 -0.60
CA GLU A 2 2.49 17.74 -1.05
C GLU A 2 2.55 16.27 -0.66
N LEU A 3 2.60 15.39 -1.66
CA LEU A 3 2.85 13.97 -1.43
C LEU A 3 4.36 13.78 -1.44
N ALA A 4 4.90 13.38 -0.30
CA ALA A 4 6.29 12.96 -0.24
C ALA A 4 6.43 11.69 -1.09
N ALA A 5 7.19 11.81 -2.18
CA ALA A 5 7.62 10.68 -2.98
C ALA A 5 8.92 10.13 -2.39
N PHE A 6 9.05 8.81 -2.34
CA PHE A 6 10.32 8.19 -2.01
C PHE A 6 11.35 8.54 -3.08
N TYR A 7 12.35 9.36 -2.71
CA TYR A 7 13.46 9.70 -3.59
C TYR A 7 14.50 8.58 -3.56
N ASP A 8 14.97 8.15 -4.74
CA ASP A 8 15.98 7.12 -4.84
C ASP A 8 17.38 7.70 -4.56
N LYS A 9 18.25 6.90 -3.92
CA LYS A 9 19.58 7.33 -3.47
C LYS A 9 20.62 7.36 -4.59
N ASN A 10 20.29 6.89 -5.79
CA ASN A 10 21.21 6.81 -6.93
C ASN A 10 20.63 7.44 -8.20
N LEU A 11 21.51 7.83 -9.14
CA LEU A 11 21.17 8.56 -10.37
C LEU A 11 20.17 7.82 -11.28
N LEU A 12 20.10 6.49 -11.17
CA LEU A 12 19.30 5.62 -12.04
C LEU A 12 17.97 5.17 -11.43
N GLY A 13 17.69 5.50 -10.17
CA GLY A 13 16.46 5.04 -9.52
C GLY A 13 16.40 3.53 -9.28
N THR A 14 17.54 2.88 -8.99
CA THR A 14 17.60 1.40 -8.87
C THR A 14 17.89 0.88 -7.46
N SER A 15 18.27 1.73 -6.50
CA SER A 15 18.61 1.24 -5.15
C SER A 15 17.34 0.78 -4.43
N ARG A 16 16.26 1.56 -4.49
CA ARG A 16 14.98 1.18 -3.87
C ARG A 16 14.32 0.00 -4.57
N LEU A 17 14.47 -0.11 -5.89
CA LEU A 17 13.99 -1.28 -6.62
C LEU A 17 14.66 -2.57 -6.12
N LYS A 18 15.98 -2.57 -5.92
CA LYS A 18 16.71 -3.72 -5.37
C LYS A 18 16.29 -4.05 -3.95
N GLU A 19 16.10 -3.04 -3.10
CA GLU A 19 15.61 -3.22 -1.72
C GLU A 19 14.19 -3.79 -1.70
N SER A 20 13.29 -3.30 -2.55
CA SER A 20 11.93 -3.83 -2.69
C SER A 20 11.93 -5.28 -3.14
N ILE A 21 12.72 -5.63 -4.16
CA ILE A 21 12.85 -7.03 -4.63
C ILE A 21 13.39 -7.93 -3.51
N LYS A 22 14.36 -7.44 -2.72
CA LYS A 22 14.90 -8.16 -1.57
C LYS A 22 13.85 -8.36 -0.48
N ALA A 23 13.09 -7.32 -0.13
CA ALA A 23 12.07 -7.39 0.90
C ALA A 23 10.90 -8.31 0.51
N THR A 24 10.51 -8.31 -0.77
CA THR A 24 9.54 -9.28 -1.32
C THR A 24 10.07 -10.71 -1.23
N LYS A 25 11.35 -10.93 -1.55
CA LYS A 25 11.98 -12.26 -1.46
C LYS A 25 12.10 -12.79 -0.02
N GLU A 26 12.23 -11.89 0.94
CA GLU A 26 12.41 -12.20 2.37
C GLU A 26 11.08 -12.15 3.17
N ASP A 27 9.93 -12.14 2.48
CA ASP A 27 8.58 -12.10 3.06
C ASP A 27 8.28 -10.92 4.01
N TRP A 28 9.07 -9.84 3.96
CA TRP A 28 8.87 -8.64 4.78
C TRP A 28 8.52 -7.36 3.99
N GLY A 29 8.01 -7.52 2.76
CA GLY A 29 7.65 -6.39 1.89
C GLY A 29 6.69 -5.39 2.53
N SER A 30 5.75 -5.85 3.37
CA SER A 30 4.83 -4.97 4.10
C SER A 30 5.55 -4.14 5.17
N GLN A 31 6.51 -4.74 5.90
CA GLN A 31 7.32 -4.03 6.88
C GLN A 31 8.30 -3.08 6.20
N TYR A 32 8.82 -3.40 5.02
CA TYR A 32 9.67 -2.50 4.23
C TYR A 32 8.93 -1.21 3.86
N VAL A 33 7.67 -1.30 3.45
CA VAL A 33 6.82 -0.13 3.17
C VAL A 33 6.61 0.74 4.41
N VAL A 34 6.42 0.10 5.58
CA VAL A 34 6.24 0.80 6.86
C VAL A 34 7.56 1.41 7.37
N SER A 35 8.69 0.71 7.21
CA SER A 35 10.01 1.20 7.59
C SER A 35 10.45 2.35 6.69
N ALA A 36 10.23 2.23 5.38
CA ALA A 36 10.43 3.32 4.44
C ALA A 36 9.59 4.54 4.84
N LYS A 37 8.31 4.35 5.20
CA LYS A 37 7.45 5.43 5.72
C LYS A 37 8.01 6.11 6.98
N THR A 38 8.73 5.37 7.82
CA THR A 38 9.36 5.87 9.05
C THR A 38 10.64 6.67 8.76
N GLU A 39 11.32 6.39 7.64
CA GLU A 39 12.47 7.18 7.15
C GLU A 39 12.07 8.55 6.60
N VAL A 40 10.80 8.76 6.27
CA VAL A 40 10.27 10.08 5.89
C VAL A 40 10.07 10.90 7.17
N GLU A 41 11.10 11.65 7.58
CA GLU A 41 11.04 12.56 8.73
C GLU A 41 9.87 13.55 8.61
N GLY A 42 9.16 13.77 9.73
CA GLY A 42 8.22 14.89 9.90
C GLY A 42 6.73 14.53 9.95
N ASN A 43 5.89 15.55 9.77
CA ASN A 43 4.42 15.51 9.84
C ASN A 43 3.78 14.93 8.55
N ILE A 44 4.46 13.97 7.91
CA ILE A 44 3.99 13.35 6.68
C ILE A 44 3.20 12.10 7.06
N HIS A 45 1.93 12.11 6.70
CA HIS A 45 0.99 11.03 7.03
C HIS A 45 0.65 10.15 5.83
N THR A 46 0.90 10.64 4.61
CA THR A 46 0.61 9.94 3.36
C THR A 46 1.85 9.91 2.49
N VAL A 47 2.20 8.71 2.03
CA VAL A 47 3.36 8.48 1.16
C VAL A 47 2.94 7.72 -0.09
N ARG A 48 3.65 7.98 -1.18
CA ARG A 48 3.53 7.25 -2.45
C ARG A 48 4.70 6.30 -2.58
N VAL A 49 4.42 5.00 -2.65
CA VAL A 49 5.43 3.95 -2.78
C VAL A 49 5.34 3.36 -4.18
N PRO A 50 6.32 3.63 -5.06
CA PRO A 50 6.38 2.98 -6.35
C PRO A 50 6.80 1.51 -6.16
N ILE A 51 5.97 0.58 -6.62
CA ILE A 51 6.25 -0.85 -6.64
C ILE A 51 6.26 -1.32 -8.10
N LEU A 52 7.43 -1.36 -8.73
CA LEU A 52 7.61 -1.85 -10.11
C LEU A 52 6.51 -1.39 -11.09
N ASP A 53 5.51 -2.24 -11.32
CA ASP A 53 4.41 -2.10 -12.27
C ASP A 53 3.16 -1.39 -11.71
N TYR A 54 3.13 -1.06 -10.42
CA TYR A 54 2.04 -0.29 -9.78
C TYR A 54 2.57 0.70 -8.73
N GLU A 55 1.68 1.56 -8.24
CA GLU A 55 1.97 2.44 -7.12
C GLU A 55 1.03 2.15 -5.95
N LEU A 56 1.56 2.27 -4.73
CA LEU A 56 0.80 2.21 -3.50
C LEU A 56 0.71 3.59 -2.88
N LEU A 57 -0.50 4.03 -2.55
CA LEU A 57 -0.72 5.16 -1.67
C LEU A 57 -0.96 4.63 -0.26
N VAL A 58 -0.08 5.00 0.67
CA VAL A 58 -0.13 4.53 2.05
C VAL A 58 -0.34 5.72 2.97
N THR A 59 -1.53 5.81 3.57
CA THR A 59 -1.90 6.89 4.47
C THR A 59 -2.11 6.41 5.90
N ARG A 60 -1.75 7.26 6.88
CA ARG A 60 -2.18 7.19 8.29
C ARG A 60 -2.90 8.48 8.71
N ASP A 61 -3.25 9.31 7.74
CA ASP A 61 -3.92 10.58 7.99
C ASP A 61 -5.38 10.30 8.37
N PRO A 62 -5.82 10.64 9.59
CA PRO A 62 -7.17 10.32 10.04
C PRO A 62 -8.25 11.00 9.19
N GLU A 63 -7.99 12.19 8.63
CA GLU A 63 -8.98 12.89 7.82
C GLU A 63 -9.13 12.25 6.44
N ILE A 64 -8.03 11.77 5.84
CA ILE A 64 -8.09 11.01 4.60
C ILE A 64 -8.81 9.68 4.82
N VAL A 65 -8.47 8.95 5.89
CA VAL A 65 -9.13 7.67 6.21
C VAL A 65 -10.63 7.86 6.44
N LYS A 66 -11.04 8.90 7.17
CA LYS A 66 -12.47 9.24 7.32
C LYS A 66 -13.11 9.53 5.97
N ALA A 67 -12.50 10.34 5.12
CA ALA A 67 -13.05 10.68 3.81
C ALA A 67 -13.24 9.43 2.92
N MET A 68 -12.23 8.56 2.89
CA MET A 68 -12.28 7.28 2.16
C MET A 68 -13.43 6.41 2.64
N LEU A 69 -13.55 6.20 3.95
CA LEU A 69 -14.51 5.25 4.52
C LEU A 69 -15.94 5.79 4.60
N SER A 70 -16.13 7.12 4.69
CA SER A 70 -17.47 7.72 4.88
C SER A 70 -18.11 8.23 3.60
N ALA A 71 -17.33 8.75 2.64
CA ALA A 71 -17.85 9.45 1.47
C ALA A 71 -17.52 8.76 0.15
N GLN A 72 -16.44 7.97 0.10
CA GLN A 72 -15.89 7.38 -1.12
C GLN A 72 -15.73 5.86 -0.98
N SER A 73 -16.47 5.21 -0.08
CA SER A 73 -16.28 3.80 0.22
C SER A 73 -16.52 2.88 -0.99
N SER A 74 -17.34 3.31 -1.95
CA SER A 74 -17.57 2.58 -3.21
C SER A 74 -16.34 2.52 -4.13
N ASP A 75 -15.38 3.42 -3.96
CA ASP A 75 -14.20 3.53 -4.81
C ASP A 75 -13.04 2.66 -4.31
N TYR A 76 -13.19 2.06 -3.13
CA TYR A 76 -12.15 1.28 -2.45
C TYR A 76 -12.65 -0.11 -2.10
N ASP A 77 -11.90 -1.13 -2.51
CA ASP A 77 -12.15 -2.53 -2.13
C ASP A 77 -10.83 -3.25 -1.75
N ILE A 78 -10.95 -4.53 -1.40
CA ILE A 78 -9.80 -5.35 -1.05
C ILE A 78 -8.91 -5.68 -2.26
N SER A 79 -9.33 -5.39 -3.49
CA SER A 79 -8.79 -5.84 -4.78
C SER A 79 -8.92 -7.34 -5.02
N ALA A 80 -9.09 -7.72 -6.30
CA ALA A 80 -9.12 -9.11 -6.72
C ALA A 80 -7.85 -9.88 -6.30
N ILE A 81 -6.68 -9.24 -6.30
CA ILE A 81 -5.40 -9.87 -5.93
C ILE A 81 -5.44 -10.36 -4.48
N ARG A 82 -5.83 -9.51 -3.53
CA ARG A 82 -5.88 -9.90 -2.12
C ARG A 82 -7.07 -10.81 -1.81
N ALA A 83 -8.21 -10.61 -2.46
CA ALA A 83 -9.35 -11.54 -2.34
C ALA A 83 -8.93 -12.97 -2.75
N ASN A 84 -8.23 -13.12 -3.88
CA ASN A 84 -7.71 -14.40 -4.36
C ASN A 84 -6.65 -14.99 -3.42
N ALA A 85 -5.80 -14.15 -2.82
CA ALA A 85 -4.81 -14.61 -1.84
C ALA A 85 -5.46 -15.10 -0.54
N PHE A 86 -6.60 -14.53 -0.14
CA PHE A 86 -7.31 -14.89 1.08
C PHE A 86 -8.29 -16.06 0.89
N MET A 87 -8.77 -16.28 -0.34
CA MET A 87 -9.73 -17.33 -0.67
C MET A 87 -9.33 -18.74 -0.17
N PRO A 88 -8.09 -19.23 -0.32
CA PRO A 88 -7.72 -20.56 0.17
C PRO A 88 -7.71 -20.70 1.69
N LEU A 89 -7.55 -19.58 2.42
CA LEU A 89 -7.46 -19.56 3.88
C LEU A 89 -8.82 -19.32 4.55
N LEU A 90 -9.61 -18.39 4.00
CA LEU A 90 -10.83 -17.89 4.61
C LEU A 90 -12.11 -18.40 3.91
N GLY A 91 -11.96 -19.00 2.73
CA GLY A 91 -13.09 -19.38 1.87
C GLY A 91 -13.82 -18.16 1.31
N GLU A 92 -15.00 -18.41 0.77
CA GLU A 92 -15.92 -17.37 0.33
C GLU A 92 -16.64 -16.74 1.53
N GLY A 93 -16.56 -15.42 1.67
CA GLY A 93 -17.21 -14.70 2.77
C GLY A 93 -16.80 -13.23 2.83
N ILE A 94 -17.12 -12.57 3.96
CA ILE A 94 -16.98 -11.12 4.11
C ILE A 94 -15.57 -10.55 3.84
N PHE A 95 -14.52 -11.38 3.93
CA PHE A 95 -13.14 -10.97 3.69
C PHE A 95 -12.64 -11.27 2.26
N THR A 96 -13.46 -11.94 1.45
CA THR A 96 -13.13 -12.35 0.08
C THR A 96 -14.19 -11.92 -0.95
N SER A 97 -15.27 -11.27 -0.50
CA SER A 97 -16.34 -10.71 -1.34
C SER A 97 -16.16 -9.21 -1.59
N VAL A 98 -16.73 -8.72 -2.71
CA VAL A 98 -16.78 -7.30 -3.10
C VAL A 98 -18.15 -6.94 -3.69
N GLY A 99 -18.48 -5.65 -3.76
CA GLY A 99 -19.72 -5.17 -4.39
C GLY A 99 -20.97 -5.67 -3.67
N GLN A 100 -22.01 -6.05 -4.42
CA GLN A 100 -23.29 -6.50 -3.86
C GLN A 100 -23.19 -7.79 -3.02
N GLN A 101 -22.13 -8.58 -3.24
CA GLN A 101 -21.90 -9.81 -2.46
C GLN A 101 -21.37 -9.52 -1.05
N TRP A 102 -20.72 -8.36 -0.85
CA TRP A 102 -20.19 -7.90 0.43
C TRP A 102 -21.24 -7.10 1.20
#